data_AF-A0A0M0BP22-F1
#
_entry.id   AF-A0A0M0BP22-F1
#
_cell.length_a   1.000
_cell.length_b   1.000
_cell.length_c   1.000
_cell.angle_alpha   90.00
_cell.angle_beta   90.00
_cell.angle_gamma   90.00
#
_symmetry.space_group_name_H-M   'P 1'
#
loop_
_entity.id
_entity.type
_entity.pdbx_description
1 polymer ?
#
loop_
_entity_poly.entity_id
_entity_poly.type
_entity_poly.pdbx_seq_one_letter_code
_entity_poly.pdbx_strand_id
1 'polypeptide(L)'
;MRKIVSLLMLALVASPSFAMAVGAESLTVQTDRAFYNPGESVEIFGVAEANASVAITVNDTLGIILNITASAGADGGYSATVNLTADALKGRYTVTAEADDETAQACFVVLPTSLQEHAENLLSLVERSRERVEEAIEELESEGIEVPDDAEESIELGFAAMEEALSLLGDGYYSEAIEKGHEALQHFGNALRILREALPDEAPASVRAQTEKAQGLRNAIDRAYAFVDKVNATAERLEEAGYAVPDIEANLTDAKAHLEAAAELVDEDIAAAARELAAANGILGRTMGMLHSEAVRTYKAWKAERFLEQVDMRIDGLEEKIESIQSRLSRGQAALSALRATKTKLLRIRERLTAGNVEDAVDDLDDAVQEIDEELEDLDGPHISKYLRAMDMLEAKVRVLNATTERLAARGVNASEIEEQLQSARALLSGMRTQLEEGDLDEAGDLLREAREQLQETRKVNRYKIQATIAATVKKWVQRAKAWSP
;
A
#
# COMPACT_ATOMS: atom_id res chain seq x y z
N MET A 1 -37.17 -8.37 -18.60
CA MET A 1 -36.06 -9.33 -18.49
C MET A 1 -34.79 -8.52 -18.24
N ARG A 2 -34.10 -8.73 -17.10
CA ARG A 2 -32.82 -8.14 -16.61
C ARG A 2 -32.86 -6.59 -16.42
N LYS A 3 -32.82 -5.93 -15.26
CA LYS A 3 -32.25 -6.09 -13.89
C LYS A 3 -30.75 -6.45 -13.83
N ILE A 4 -30.03 -5.68 -13.01
CA ILE A 4 -28.58 -5.69 -12.62
C ILE A 4 -27.76 -4.81 -13.60
N VAL A 5 -27.28 -3.60 -13.26
CA VAL A 5 -26.29 -3.21 -12.24
C VAL A 5 -26.49 -1.73 -11.83
N SER A 6 -26.74 -1.45 -10.55
CA SER A 6 -26.51 -0.15 -9.89
C SER A 6 -26.80 -0.34 -8.40
N LEU A 7 -25.81 -0.81 -7.65
CA LEU A 7 -25.88 -0.98 -6.20
C LEU A 7 -24.47 -1.20 -5.65
N LEU A 8 -23.67 -0.13 -5.64
CA LEU A 8 -22.41 -0.07 -4.89
C LEU A 8 -21.88 1.37 -4.81
N MET A 9 -22.70 2.31 -4.34
CA MET A 9 -22.29 3.69 -3.99
C MET A 9 -23.35 4.33 -3.08
N LEU A 10 -23.78 3.64 -2.01
CA LEU A 10 -24.69 4.23 -1.03
C LEU A 10 -24.62 3.48 0.32
N ALA A 11 -23.51 3.60 1.04
CA ALA A 11 -23.42 3.24 2.47
C ALA A 11 -22.14 3.82 3.08
N LEU A 12 -21.95 5.14 3.05
CA LEU A 12 -20.91 5.78 3.88
C LEU A 12 -21.23 7.26 4.17
N VAL A 13 -22.44 7.55 4.65
CA VAL A 13 -22.69 8.80 5.41
C VAL A 13 -23.76 8.48 6.45
N ALA A 14 -23.31 8.12 7.64
CA ALA A 14 -24.11 8.19 8.85
C ALA A 14 -23.15 8.44 10.01
N SER A 15 -22.70 9.68 10.14
CA SER A 15 -22.18 10.20 11.40
C SER A 15 -23.40 10.39 12.33
N PRO A 16 -23.55 9.61 13.42
CA PRO A 16 -24.63 9.85 14.35
C PRO A 16 -24.27 11.08 15.18
N SER A 17 -25.01 12.17 14.96
CA SER A 17 -25.16 13.22 15.95
C SER A 17 -25.73 12.61 17.24
N PHE A 18 -25.11 12.93 18.38
CA PHE A 18 -25.51 12.45 19.70
C PHE A 18 -27.00 12.65 19.97
N ALA A 19 -27.74 11.55 20.08
CA ALA A 19 -29.01 11.48 20.78
C ALA A 19 -28.94 10.28 21.72
N MET A 20 -28.78 10.54 23.03
CA MET A 20 -28.97 9.51 24.04
C MET A 20 -30.44 9.08 24.03
N ALA A 21 -30.71 7.92 23.45
CA ALA A 21 -31.95 7.19 23.63
C ALA A 21 -31.62 5.91 24.40
N VAL A 22 -31.92 5.89 25.69
CA VAL A 22 -31.81 4.70 26.54
C VAL A 22 -32.87 3.69 26.10
N GLY A 23 -32.46 2.75 25.26
CA GLY A 23 -33.21 1.58 24.82
C GLY A 23 -32.20 0.53 24.37
N ALA A 24 -32.45 -0.74 24.71
CA ALA A 24 -31.54 -1.89 24.50
C ALA A 24 -30.66 -1.73 23.25
N GLU A 25 -29.37 -1.44 23.48
CA GLU A 25 -28.46 -1.06 22.41
C GLU A 25 -28.00 -2.33 21.68
N SER A 26 -28.38 -2.43 20.40
CA SER A 26 -27.86 -3.41 19.47
C SER A 26 -26.34 -3.26 19.33
N LEU A 27 -25.61 -4.37 19.18
CA LEU A 27 -24.17 -4.38 18.97
C LEU A 27 -23.75 -3.38 17.88
N THR A 28 -22.80 -2.51 18.20
CA THR A 28 -22.19 -1.56 17.25
C THR A 28 -20.68 -1.73 17.20
N VAL A 29 -20.05 -1.31 16.10
CA VAL A 29 -18.59 -1.24 15.96
C VAL A 29 -18.22 -0.08 15.04
N GLN A 30 -17.18 0.65 15.40
CA GLN A 30 -16.63 1.81 14.69
C GLN A 30 -15.11 1.84 14.85
N THR A 31 -14.46 2.67 14.04
CA THR A 31 -13.03 2.99 14.14
C THR A 31 -12.85 4.50 14.36
N ASP A 32 -11.72 4.91 14.95
CA ASP A 32 -11.42 6.33 15.21
C ASP A 32 -11.32 7.17 13.94
N ARG A 33 -10.80 6.56 12.86
CA ARG A 33 -10.62 7.16 11.54
C ARG A 33 -11.05 6.21 10.43
N ALA A 34 -11.36 6.73 9.25
CA ALA A 34 -11.61 5.92 8.06
C ALA A 34 -10.33 5.58 7.27
N PHE A 35 -9.27 6.38 7.38
CA PHE A 35 -8.03 6.22 6.61
C PHE A 35 -6.78 6.15 7.50
N TYR A 36 -5.87 5.23 7.15
CA TYR A 36 -4.62 4.99 7.89
C TYR A 36 -3.43 4.80 6.95
N ASN A 37 -2.24 5.12 7.46
CA ASN A 37 -0.99 4.67 6.88
C ASN A 37 -0.58 3.29 7.45
N PRO A 38 0.21 2.49 6.70
CA PRO A 38 0.86 1.31 7.27
C PRO A 38 1.71 1.68 8.51
N GLY A 39 1.57 0.89 9.57
CA GLY A 39 2.29 1.13 10.83
C GLY A 39 1.52 1.95 11.88
N GLU A 40 0.35 2.50 11.54
CA GLU A 40 -0.49 3.23 12.49
C GLU A 40 -1.33 2.30 13.37
N SER A 41 -1.81 2.84 14.48
CA SER A 41 -2.77 2.19 15.37
C SER A 41 -4.20 2.58 14.97
N VAL A 42 -5.06 1.58 14.90
CA VAL A 42 -6.51 1.70 14.69
C VAL A 42 -7.18 1.46 16.03
N GLU A 43 -7.93 2.44 16.53
CA GLU A 43 -8.80 2.28 17.70
C GLU A 43 -10.17 1.82 17.22
N ILE A 44 -10.60 0.66 17.71
CA ILE A 44 -11.89 0.05 17.45
C ILE A 44 -12.74 0.23 18.71
N PHE A 45 -13.95 0.73 18.57
CA PHE A 45 -14.86 0.89 19.70
C PHE A 45 -16.31 0.68 19.29
N GLY A 46 -17.16 0.44 20.28
CA GLY A 46 -18.59 0.26 20.07
C GLY A 46 -19.32 0.03 21.38
N VAL A 47 -20.58 -0.35 21.25
CA VAL A 47 -21.46 -0.69 22.37
C VAL A 47 -21.99 -2.10 22.19
N ALA A 48 -22.04 -2.86 23.28
CA ALA A 48 -22.63 -4.19 23.39
C ALA A 48 -23.42 -4.29 24.72
N GLU A 49 -24.03 -5.45 25.00
CA GLU A 49 -24.66 -5.66 26.30
C GLU A 49 -23.65 -5.49 27.46
N ALA A 50 -24.10 -4.93 28.58
CA ALA A 50 -23.23 -4.63 29.71
C ALA A 50 -22.54 -5.90 30.25
N ASN A 51 -21.21 -5.85 30.37
CA ASN A 51 -20.36 -6.98 30.75
C ASN A 51 -20.31 -8.14 29.74
N ALA A 52 -20.80 -7.97 28.51
CA ALA A 52 -20.69 -8.97 27.45
C ALA A 52 -19.23 -9.10 26.95
N SER A 53 -18.91 -10.28 26.43
CA SER A 53 -17.65 -10.55 25.75
C SER A 53 -17.85 -10.35 24.24
N VAL A 54 -17.09 -9.43 23.65
CA VAL A 54 -17.15 -9.09 22.23
C VAL A 54 -15.93 -9.68 21.52
N ALA A 55 -16.13 -10.58 20.58
CA ALA A 55 -15.09 -11.06 19.68
C ALA A 55 -14.92 -10.08 18.52
N ILE A 56 -13.71 -9.54 18.35
CA ILE A 56 -13.37 -8.58 17.30
C ILE A 56 -12.40 -9.26 16.33
N THR A 57 -12.85 -9.40 15.09
CA THR A 57 -12.05 -9.91 13.98
C THR A 57 -11.74 -8.79 13.01
N VAL A 58 -10.47 -8.60 12.68
CA VAL A 58 -10.05 -7.67 11.61
C VAL A 58 -9.54 -8.48 10.42
N ASN A 59 -10.13 -8.21 9.26
CA ASN A 59 -9.79 -8.84 7.99
C ASN A 59 -9.16 -7.82 7.05
N ASP A 60 -8.08 -8.21 6.38
CA ASP A 60 -7.58 -7.53 5.19
C ASP A 60 -8.12 -8.20 3.92
N THR A 61 -7.58 -7.84 2.74
CA THR A 61 -7.99 -8.41 1.46
C THR A 61 -7.56 -9.87 1.24
N LEU A 62 -6.65 -10.41 2.05
CA LEU A 62 -6.11 -11.77 1.94
C LEU A 62 -6.59 -12.69 3.09
N GLY A 63 -7.08 -12.15 4.20
CA GLY A 63 -7.68 -12.95 5.27
C GLY A 63 -7.72 -12.26 6.63
N ILE A 64 -7.91 -13.07 7.68
CA ILE A 64 -7.95 -12.62 9.08
C ILE A 64 -6.55 -12.21 9.51
N ILE A 65 -6.38 -10.96 9.94
CA ILE A 65 -5.11 -10.44 10.45
C ILE A 65 -5.08 -10.33 11.98
N LEU A 66 -6.25 -10.24 12.60
CA LEU A 66 -6.37 -10.13 14.05
C LEU A 66 -7.69 -10.74 14.51
N ASN A 67 -7.64 -11.49 15.61
CA ASN A 67 -8.81 -11.94 16.33
C ASN A 67 -8.53 -11.75 17.84
N ILE A 68 -9.33 -10.92 18.49
CA ILE A 68 -9.20 -10.58 19.90
C ILE A 68 -10.57 -10.56 20.57
N THR A 69 -10.60 -10.71 21.88
CA THR A 69 -11.81 -10.52 22.68
C THR A 69 -11.66 -9.27 23.54
N ALA A 70 -12.67 -8.40 23.47
CA ALA A 70 -12.84 -7.25 24.35
C ALA A 70 -14.02 -7.50 25.30
N SER A 71 -14.00 -6.91 26.49
CA SER A 71 -15.13 -6.97 27.41
C SER A 71 -15.81 -5.61 27.47
N ALA A 72 -17.13 -5.60 27.30
CA ALA A 72 -17.95 -4.41 27.46
C ALA A 72 -18.01 -4.00 28.93
N GLY A 73 -17.94 -2.69 29.18
CA GLY A 73 -18.10 -2.11 30.52
C GLY A 73 -19.52 -2.24 31.07
N ALA A 74 -19.73 -1.70 32.27
CA ALA A 74 -21.06 -1.62 32.88
C ALA A 74 -22.02 -0.68 32.12
N ASP A 75 -21.46 0.22 31.32
CA ASP A 75 -22.13 1.13 30.39
C ASP A 75 -22.31 0.52 28.98
N GLY A 76 -21.86 -0.71 28.76
CA GLY A 76 -21.92 -1.40 27.47
C GLY A 76 -20.79 -1.05 26.50
N GLY A 77 -19.97 -0.04 26.80
CA GLY A 77 -18.88 0.39 25.92
C GLY A 77 -17.72 -0.61 25.89
N TYR A 78 -17.18 -0.88 24.71
CA TYR A 78 -15.94 -1.66 24.55
C TYR A 78 -14.97 -0.95 23.61
N SER A 79 -13.67 -1.22 23.80
CA SER A 79 -12.61 -0.68 22.94
C SER A 79 -11.47 -1.68 22.76
N ALA A 80 -10.83 -1.65 21.60
CA ALA A 80 -9.63 -2.40 21.30
C ALA A 80 -8.71 -1.61 20.38
N THR A 81 -7.42 -1.91 20.41
CA THR A 81 -6.43 -1.25 19.54
C THR A 81 -5.74 -2.28 18.66
N VAL A 82 -5.67 -1.98 17.37
CA VAL A 82 -4.99 -2.79 16.36
C VAL A 82 -3.81 -2.02 15.82
N ASN A 83 -2.61 -2.58 15.96
CA ASN A 83 -1.41 -1.99 15.39
C ASN A 83 -1.19 -2.56 14.00
N LEU A 84 -1.43 -1.75 12.96
CA LEU A 84 -1.12 -2.13 11.60
C LEU A 84 0.38 -2.34 11.48
N THR A 85 0.80 -3.38 10.76
CA THR A 85 2.21 -3.55 10.47
C THR A 85 2.65 -2.50 9.44
N ALA A 86 3.93 -2.16 9.40
CA ALA A 86 4.42 -1.18 8.41
C ALA A 86 4.42 -1.70 6.97
N ASP A 87 4.22 -3.01 6.81
CA ASP A 87 3.97 -3.72 5.56
C ASP A 87 2.50 -4.14 5.42
N ALA A 88 1.59 -3.54 6.22
CA ALA A 88 0.15 -3.78 6.09
C ALA A 88 -0.27 -3.60 4.62
N LEU A 89 -1.07 -4.56 4.16
CA LEU A 89 -1.59 -4.54 2.81
C LEU A 89 -2.39 -3.26 2.58
N LYS A 90 -2.28 -2.71 1.38
CA LYS A 90 -3.01 -1.50 1.02
C LYS A 90 -4.39 -1.91 0.55
N GLY A 91 -5.41 -1.16 0.94
CA GLY A 91 -6.79 -1.42 0.57
C GLY A 91 -7.74 -1.42 1.76
N ARG A 92 -8.91 -2.00 1.53
CA ARG A 92 -10.01 -2.01 2.49
C ARG A 92 -9.83 -3.13 3.52
N TYR A 93 -10.04 -2.77 4.77
CA TYR A 93 -10.10 -3.66 5.92
C TYR A 93 -11.52 -3.72 6.45
N THR A 94 -11.93 -4.88 6.92
CA THR A 94 -13.24 -5.10 7.56
C THR A 94 -13.02 -5.49 9.02
N VAL A 95 -13.62 -4.73 9.93
CA VAL A 95 -13.73 -5.07 11.35
C VAL A 95 -15.09 -5.71 11.57
N THR A 96 -15.12 -6.91 12.12
CA THR A 96 -16.34 -7.60 12.55
C THR A 96 -16.32 -7.71 14.07
N ALA A 97 -17.35 -7.19 14.74
CA ALA A 97 -17.61 -7.44 16.14
C ALA A 97 -18.73 -8.47 16.27
N GLU A 98 -18.56 -9.47 17.13
CA GLU A 98 -19.54 -10.51 17.42
C GLU A 98 -19.73 -10.61 18.94
N ALA A 99 -20.96 -10.56 19.40
CA ALA A 99 -21.32 -10.75 20.80
C ALA A 99 -22.65 -11.51 20.86
N ASP A 100 -22.68 -12.61 21.59
CA ASP A 100 -23.81 -13.54 21.62
C ASP A 100 -24.24 -14.01 20.21
N ASP A 101 -25.42 -13.61 19.74
CA ASP A 101 -25.95 -13.92 18.40
C ASP A 101 -25.99 -12.68 17.46
N GLU A 102 -25.38 -11.57 17.87
CA GLU A 102 -25.33 -10.32 17.11
C GLU A 102 -23.96 -10.12 16.43
N THR A 103 -23.99 -9.52 15.24
CA THR A 103 -22.78 -9.17 14.49
C THR A 103 -22.88 -7.74 13.96
N ALA A 104 -21.79 -6.98 14.09
CA ALA A 104 -21.66 -5.62 13.58
C ALA A 104 -20.38 -5.49 12.75
N GLN A 105 -20.37 -4.59 11.76
CA GLN A 105 -19.21 -4.37 10.91
C GLN A 105 -18.86 -2.90 10.74
N ALA A 106 -17.56 -2.62 10.71
CA ALA A 106 -16.96 -1.35 10.30
C ALA A 106 -15.90 -1.60 9.24
N CYS A 107 -15.54 -0.56 8.48
CA CYS A 107 -14.51 -0.63 7.47
C CYS A 107 -13.56 0.56 7.59
N PHE A 108 -12.28 0.33 7.33
CA PHE A 108 -11.29 1.39 7.14
C PHE A 108 -10.39 1.07 5.94
N VAL A 109 -9.61 2.04 5.49
CA VAL A 109 -8.74 1.91 4.32
C VAL A 109 -7.30 2.23 4.69
N VAL A 110 -6.37 1.37 4.26
CA VAL A 110 -4.93 1.59 4.35
C VAL A 110 -4.43 2.11 3.00
N LEU A 111 -3.88 3.33 2.99
CA LEU A 111 -3.50 4.01 1.76
C LEU A 111 -2.10 3.61 1.22
N PRO A 112 -1.89 3.67 -0.11
CA PRO A 112 -0.60 3.39 -0.73
C PRO A 112 0.42 4.53 -0.60
N THR A 113 -0.06 5.76 -0.40
CA THR A 113 0.70 7.00 -0.19
C THR A 113 0.47 7.50 1.24
N SER A 114 1.25 8.49 1.68
CA SER A 114 0.99 9.10 2.98
C SER A 114 -0.38 9.78 3.02
N LEU A 115 -1.05 9.79 4.17
CA LEU A 115 -2.31 10.52 4.36
C LEU A 115 -2.20 12.00 3.93
N GLN A 116 -1.08 12.66 4.27
CA GLN A 116 -0.82 14.05 3.86
C GLN A 116 -0.81 14.20 2.34
N GLU A 117 0.02 13.41 1.65
CA GLU A 117 0.11 13.44 0.19
C GLU A 117 -1.23 13.09 -0.48
N HIS A 118 -2.00 12.18 0.12
CA HIS A 118 -3.32 11.84 -0.39
C HIS A 118 -4.33 13.00 -0.23
N ALA A 119 -4.32 13.65 0.94
CA ALA A 119 -5.16 14.81 1.21
C ALA A 119 -4.83 15.99 0.28
N GLU A 120 -3.54 16.28 0.08
CA GLU A 120 -3.06 17.31 -0.85
C GLU A 120 -3.50 17.01 -2.29
N ASN A 121 -3.32 15.77 -2.75
CA ASN A 121 -3.77 15.34 -4.08
C ASN A 121 -5.29 15.46 -4.22
N LEU A 122 -6.06 15.04 -3.21
CA LEU A 122 -7.52 15.14 -3.22
C LEU A 122 -7.98 16.59 -3.28
N LEU A 123 -7.37 17.49 -2.49
CA LEU A 123 -7.71 18.91 -2.49
C LEU A 123 -7.40 19.57 -3.84
N SER A 124 -6.34 19.15 -4.53
CA SER A 124 -6.10 19.60 -5.91
C SER A 124 -7.22 19.20 -6.88
N LEU A 125 -7.90 18.07 -6.64
CA LEU A 125 -9.07 17.65 -7.41
C LEU A 125 -10.31 18.45 -7.02
N VAL A 126 -10.48 18.75 -5.73
CA VAL A 126 -11.57 19.60 -5.21
C VAL A 126 -11.47 20.99 -5.85
N GLU A 127 -10.28 21.59 -5.88
CA GLU A 127 -10.04 22.91 -6.49
C GLU A 127 -10.42 22.93 -7.97
N ARG A 128 -10.00 21.93 -8.75
CA ARG A 128 -10.41 21.81 -10.16
C ARG A 128 -11.92 21.62 -10.32
N SER A 129 -12.56 20.89 -9.41
CA SER A 129 -14.01 20.71 -9.45
C SER A 129 -14.74 22.01 -9.14
N ARG A 130 -14.22 22.83 -8.23
CA ARG A 130 -14.71 24.18 -7.94
C ARG A 130 -14.56 25.10 -9.15
N GLU A 131 -13.39 25.13 -9.79
CA GLU A 131 -13.16 25.93 -11.01
C GLU A 131 -14.18 25.59 -12.10
N ARG A 132 -14.48 24.32 -12.30
CA ARG A 132 -15.51 23.89 -13.26
C ARG A 132 -16.92 24.35 -12.89
N VAL A 133 -17.23 24.44 -11.60
CA VAL A 133 -18.51 24.99 -11.13
C VAL A 133 -18.58 26.48 -11.44
N GLU A 134 -17.50 27.21 -11.19
CA GLU A 134 -17.38 28.65 -11.50
C GLU A 134 -17.56 28.89 -13.01
N GLU A 135 -16.88 28.12 -13.86
CA GLU A 135 -17.06 28.17 -15.32
C GLU A 135 -18.52 27.93 -15.75
N ALA A 136 -19.20 26.95 -15.13
CA ALA A 136 -20.59 26.64 -15.45
C ALA A 136 -21.58 27.73 -15.01
N ILE A 137 -21.28 28.44 -13.92
CA ILE A 137 -22.06 29.60 -13.46
C ILE A 137 -21.86 30.76 -14.44
N GLU A 138 -20.62 31.06 -14.83
CA GLU A 138 -20.32 32.11 -15.83
C GLU A 138 -21.06 31.84 -17.15
N GLU A 139 -21.14 30.58 -17.58
CA GLU A 139 -21.90 30.16 -18.77
C GLU A 139 -23.39 30.49 -18.63
N LEU A 140 -24.03 30.12 -17.51
CA LEU A 140 -25.44 30.45 -17.24
C LEU A 140 -25.70 31.95 -17.21
N GLU A 141 -24.84 32.71 -16.53
CA GLU A 141 -24.96 34.18 -16.46
C GLU A 141 -24.84 34.82 -17.84
N SER A 142 -23.96 34.30 -18.70
CA SER A 142 -23.78 34.79 -20.07
C SER A 142 -25.03 34.58 -20.95
N GLU A 143 -25.79 33.53 -20.67
CA GLU A 143 -27.08 33.21 -21.30
C GLU A 143 -28.26 33.94 -20.61
N GLY A 144 -27.99 34.72 -19.56
CA GLY A 144 -29.01 35.47 -18.80
C GLY A 144 -29.90 34.57 -17.95
N ILE A 145 -29.37 33.43 -17.50
CA ILE A 145 -30.08 32.42 -16.71
C ILE A 145 -29.62 32.53 -15.26
N GLU A 146 -30.57 32.61 -14.35
CA GLU A 146 -30.29 32.59 -12.91
C GLU A 146 -29.85 31.18 -12.47
N VAL A 147 -28.88 31.12 -11.55
CA VAL A 147 -28.42 29.87 -10.97
C VAL A 147 -29.58 29.23 -10.19
N PRO A 148 -29.90 27.93 -10.41
CA PRO A 148 -30.97 27.28 -9.65
C PRO A 148 -30.64 27.19 -8.15
N ASP A 149 -31.64 27.44 -7.28
CA ASP A 149 -31.50 27.37 -5.82
C ASP A 149 -30.84 26.06 -5.33
N ASP A 150 -31.22 24.90 -5.90
CA ASP A 150 -30.64 23.60 -5.56
C ASP A 150 -29.13 23.49 -5.91
N ALA A 151 -28.72 24.21 -6.97
CA ALA A 151 -27.31 24.30 -7.34
C ALA A 151 -26.56 25.22 -6.37
N GLU A 152 -27.14 26.38 -6.01
CA GLU A 152 -26.56 27.28 -5.00
C GLU A 152 -26.36 26.58 -3.66
N GLU A 153 -27.35 25.84 -3.16
CA GLU A 153 -27.23 25.05 -1.92
C GLU A 153 -26.09 24.03 -2.03
N SER A 154 -25.99 23.32 -3.15
CA SER A 154 -24.90 22.36 -3.39
C SER A 154 -23.53 23.04 -3.45
N ILE A 155 -23.45 24.25 -4.01
CA ILE A 155 -22.21 25.03 -4.09
C ILE A 155 -21.77 25.48 -2.69
N GLU A 156 -22.69 26.03 -1.90
CA GLU A 156 -22.42 26.47 -0.52
C GLU A 156 -21.92 25.31 0.35
N LEU A 157 -22.58 24.15 0.28
CA LEU A 157 -22.14 22.94 0.98
C LEU A 157 -20.77 22.47 0.51
N GLY A 158 -20.49 22.55 -0.80
CA GLY A 158 -19.19 22.22 -1.37
C GLY A 158 -18.06 23.12 -0.86
N PHE A 159 -18.31 24.43 -0.80
CA PHE A 159 -17.36 25.41 -0.23
C PHE A 159 -17.13 25.20 1.26
N ALA A 160 -18.19 24.98 2.05
CA ALA A 160 -18.08 24.72 3.48
C ALA A 160 -17.23 23.47 3.76
N ALA A 161 -17.49 22.38 3.03
CA ALA A 161 -16.70 21.15 3.15
C ALA A 161 -15.25 21.32 2.70
N MET A 162 -15.00 22.09 1.63
CA MET A 162 -13.65 22.40 1.16
C MET A 162 -12.86 23.25 2.17
N GLU A 163 -13.48 24.27 2.75
CA GLU A 163 -12.85 25.13 3.77
C GLU A 163 -12.51 24.32 5.03
N GLU A 164 -13.42 23.46 5.47
CA GLU A 164 -13.18 22.54 6.58
C GLU A 164 -12.04 21.56 6.26
N ALA A 165 -12.01 20.99 5.05
CA ALA A 165 -10.92 20.12 4.60
C ALA A 165 -9.56 20.83 4.61
N LEU A 166 -9.49 22.09 4.16
CA LEU A 166 -8.27 22.90 4.16
C LEU A 166 -7.81 23.23 5.58
N SER A 167 -8.74 23.53 6.49
CA SER A 167 -8.42 23.75 7.91
C SER A 167 -7.84 22.49 8.54
N LEU A 168 -8.51 21.34 8.35
CA LEU A 168 -8.07 20.05 8.87
C LEU A 168 -6.69 19.64 8.30
N LEU A 169 -6.44 19.90 7.02
CA LEU A 169 -5.12 19.71 6.41
C LEU A 169 -4.05 20.56 7.11
N GLY A 170 -4.32 21.84 7.33
CA GLY A 170 -3.40 22.77 7.99
C GLY A 170 -3.09 22.39 9.45
N ASP A 171 -4.06 21.80 10.14
CA ASP A 171 -3.95 21.33 11.52
C ASP A 171 -3.34 19.92 11.64
N GLY A 172 -3.13 19.23 10.51
CA GLY A 172 -2.54 17.88 10.45
C GLY A 172 -3.54 16.72 10.65
N TYR A 173 -4.84 17.01 10.64
CA TYR A 173 -5.93 16.03 10.70
C TYR A 173 -6.24 15.47 9.30
N TYR A 174 -5.27 14.69 8.77
CA TYR A 174 -5.30 14.29 7.36
C TYR A 174 -6.42 13.32 6.99
N SER A 175 -6.87 12.44 7.89
CA SER A 175 -7.96 11.49 7.58
C SER A 175 -9.28 12.25 7.42
N GLU A 176 -9.54 13.16 8.34
CA GLU A 176 -10.72 14.01 8.38
C GLU A 176 -10.71 14.99 7.19
N ALA A 177 -9.53 15.53 6.83
CA ALA A 177 -9.36 16.33 5.62
C ALA A 177 -9.72 15.54 4.34
N ILE A 178 -9.35 14.26 4.27
CA ILE A 178 -9.70 13.38 3.14
C ILE A 178 -11.22 13.17 3.07
N GLU A 179 -11.87 12.90 4.20
CA GLU A 179 -13.32 12.73 4.27
C GLU A 179 -14.04 14.00 3.78
N LYS A 180 -13.62 15.17 4.29
CA LYS A 180 -14.20 16.46 3.90
C LYS A 180 -13.91 16.83 2.45
N GLY A 181 -12.74 16.47 1.92
CA GLY A 181 -12.42 16.62 0.50
C GLY A 181 -13.35 15.79 -0.39
N HIS A 182 -13.72 14.57 0.02
CA HIS A 182 -14.69 13.76 -0.71
C HIS A 182 -16.11 14.35 -0.65
N GLU A 183 -16.53 14.84 0.52
CA GLU A 183 -17.79 15.56 0.69
C GLU A 183 -17.87 16.77 -0.26
N ALA A 184 -16.82 17.58 -0.32
CA ALA A 184 -16.72 18.71 -1.25
C ALA A 184 -16.84 18.29 -2.72
N LEU A 185 -16.13 17.24 -3.15
CA LEU A 185 -16.25 16.72 -4.52
C LEU A 185 -17.66 16.25 -4.85
N GLN A 186 -18.36 15.61 -3.91
CA GLN A 186 -19.73 15.16 -4.10
C GLN A 186 -20.68 16.35 -4.31
N HIS A 187 -20.54 17.39 -3.48
CA HIS A 187 -21.34 18.60 -3.58
C HIS A 187 -21.08 19.37 -4.88
N PHE A 188 -19.83 19.58 -5.26
CA PHE A 188 -19.49 20.21 -6.54
C PHE A 188 -19.93 19.37 -7.75
N GLY A 189 -19.84 18.04 -7.66
CA GLY A 189 -20.35 17.13 -8.69
C GLY A 189 -21.87 17.25 -8.86
N ASN A 190 -22.62 17.38 -7.76
CA ASN A 190 -24.06 17.60 -7.78
C ASN A 190 -24.41 18.99 -8.36
N ALA A 191 -23.71 20.04 -7.94
CA ALA A 191 -23.87 21.38 -8.48
C ALA A 191 -23.68 21.39 -10.01
N LEU A 192 -22.57 20.83 -10.50
CA LEU A 192 -22.29 20.72 -11.95
C LEU A 192 -23.40 20.02 -12.72
N ARG A 193 -24.00 18.98 -12.14
CA ARG A 193 -25.12 18.26 -12.77
C ARG A 193 -26.33 19.19 -12.92
N ILE A 194 -26.70 19.91 -11.86
CA ILE A 194 -27.87 20.80 -11.86
C ILE A 194 -27.65 22.00 -12.78
N LEU A 195 -26.48 22.64 -12.72
CA LEU A 195 -26.12 23.77 -13.58
C LEU A 195 -26.21 23.38 -15.06
N ARG A 196 -25.73 22.18 -15.42
CA ARG A 196 -25.82 21.66 -16.79
C ARG A 196 -27.24 21.34 -17.24
N GLU A 197 -28.12 20.94 -16.32
CA GLU A 197 -29.55 20.72 -16.61
C GLU A 197 -30.32 22.03 -16.83
N ALA A 198 -29.84 23.15 -16.25
CA ALA A 198 -30.46 24.47 -16.37
C ALA A 198 -30.13 25.20 -17.67
N LEU A 199 -29.02 24.86 -18.33
CA LEU A 199 -28.65 25.42 -19.63
C LEU A 199 -29.65 24.99 -20.72
N PRO A 200 -30.27 25.94 -21.46
CA PRO A 200 -31.29 25.65 -22.45
C PRO A 200 -30.74 24.80 -23.59
N ASP A 201 -31.67 24.05 -24.20
CA ASP A 201 -31.46 23.17 -25.34
C ASP A 201 -31.15 23.89 -26.67
N GLU A 202 -30.47 25.04 -26.62
CA GLU A 202 -30.35 25.98 -27.74
C GLU A 202 -28.98 26.03 -28.42
N ALA A 203 -27.96 25.36 -27.88
CA ALA A 203 -26.77 25.11 -28.68
C ALA A 203 -27.16 24.11 -29.80
N PRO A 204 -26.96 24.44 -31.09
CA PRO A 204 -27.23 23.52 -32.19
C PRO A 204 -26.61 22.17 -31.87
N ALA A 205 -27.27 21.05 -32.22
CA ALA A 205 -26.76 19.71 -31.91
C ALA A 205 -25.27 19.52 -32.30
N SER A 206 -24.80 20.25 -33.31
CA SER A 206 -23.39 20.32 -33.71
C SER A 206 -22.45 21.00 -32.71
N VAL A 207 -22.88 22.08 -32.03
CA VAL A 207 -22.10 22.79 -31.01
C VAL A 207 -22.05 21.96 -29.73
N ARG A 208 -23.18 21.39 -29.29
CA ARG A 208 -23.21 20.44 -28.16
C ARG A 208 -22.34 19.22 -28.38
N ALA A 209 -22.43 18.63 -29.57
CA ALA A 209 -21.57 17.50 -29.93
C ALA A 209 -20.09 17.89 -29.93
N GLN A 210 -19.74 19.15 -30.21
CA GLN A 210 -18.36 19.64 -30.11
C GLN A 210 -17.96 19.85 -28.64
N THR A 211 -18.78 20.51 -27.82
CA THR A 211 -18.50 20.74 -26.39
C THR A 211 -18.39 19.42 -25.61
N GLU A 212 -19.29 18.46 -25.85
CA GLU A 212 -19.21 17.13 -25.23
C GLU A 212 -17.97 16.36 -25.67
N LYS A 213 -17.58 16.51 -26.94
CA LYS A 213 -16.38 15.87 -27.47
C LYS A 213 -15.11 16.52 -26.92
N ALA A 214 -15.08 17.84 -26.77
CA ALA A 214 -13.99 18.57 -26.13
C ALA A 214 -13.87 18.15 -24.66
N GLN A 215 -14.98 18.13 -23.90
CA GLN A 215 -15.00 17.68 -22.50
C GLN A 215 -14.57 16.22 -22.35
N GLY A 216 -15.05 15.32 -23.24
CA GLY A 216 -14.61 13.93 -23.27
C GLY A 216 -13.11 13.79 -23.56
N LEU A 217 -12.57 14.69 -24.37
CA LEU A 217 -11.16 14.72 -24.72
C LEU A 217 -10.29 15.28 -23.58
N ARG A 218 -10.71 16.36 -22.90
CA ARG A 218 -10.06 16.89 -21.68
C ARG A 218 -9.92 15.79 -20.62
N ASN A 219 -11.02 15.10 -20.32
CA ASN A 219 -11.01 13.96 -19.38
C ASN A 219 -10.05 12.84 -19.82
N ALA A 220 -9.87 12.63 -21.13
CA ALA A 220 -8.97 11.61 -21.65
C ALA A 220 -7.49 12.05 -21.56
N ILE A 221 -7.22 13.34 -21.76
CA ILE A 221 -5.90 13.96 -21.58
C ILE A 221 -5.47 13.86 -20.11
N ASP A 222 -6.35 14.21 -19.16
CA ASP A 222 -6.07 14.10 -17.72
C ASP A 222 -5.71 12.68 -17.29
N ARG A 223 -6.47 11.68 -17.77
CA ARG A 223 -6.16 10.27 -17.51
C ARG A 223 -4.82 9.86 -18.09
N ALA A 224 -4.44 10.39 -19.25
CA ALA A 224 -3.15 10.10 -19.87
C ALA A 224 -1.99 10.73 -19.08
N TYR A 225 -2.13 11.95 -18.56
CA TYR A 225 -1.14 12.55 -17.64
C TYR A 225 -0.94 11.71 -16.38
N ALA A 226 -2.03 11.33 -15.70
CA ALA A 226 -1.94 10.47 -14.52
C ALA A 226 -1.26 9.12 -14.82
N PHE A 227 -1.46 8.60 -16.03
CA PHE A 227 -0.77 7.39 -16.47
C PHE A 227 0.73 7.63 -16.69
N VAL A 228 1.11 8.72 -17.35
CA VAL A 228 2.52 9.12 -17.52
C VAL A 228 3.24 9.17 -16.17
N ASP A 229 2.65 9.82 -15.17
CA ASP A 229 3.28 9.98 -13.85
C ASP A 229 3.50 8.63 -13.16
N LYS A 230 2.53 7.72 -13.27
CA LYS A 230 2.67 6.35 -12.76
C LYS A 230 3.80 5.57 -13.45
N VAL A 231 3.94 5.74 -14.77
CA VAL A 231 5.01 5.09 -15.55
C VAL A 231 6.37 5.71 -15.20
N ASN A 232 6.44 7.02 -15.02
CA ASN A 232 7.65 7.74 -14.62
C ASN A 232 8.16 7.28 -13.24
N ALA A 233 7.27 7.18 -12.24
CA ALA A 233 7.63 6.64 -10.92
C ALA A 233 8.11 5.17 -10.97
N THR A 234 7.78 4.44 -12.04
CA THR A 234 8.31 3.09 -12.27
C THR A 234 9.69 3.12 -12.92
N ALA A 235 9.90 4.02 -13.87
CA ALA A 235 11.21 4.27 -14.49
C ALA A 235 12.25 4.72 -13.46
N GLU A 236 11.89 5.66 -12.58
CA GLU A 236 12.77 6.15 -11.49
C GLU A 236 13.20 5.02 -10.56
N ARG A 237 12.28 4.14 -10.16
CA ARG A 237 12.62 2.96 -9.33
C ARG A 237 13.54 1.97 -10.04
N LEU A 238 13.47 1.87 -11.37
CA LEU A 238 14.40 1.07 -12.15
C LEU A 238 15.77 1.76 -12.24
N GLU A 239 15.81 3.07 -12.44
CA GLU A 239 17.06 3.83 -12.44
C GLU A 239 17.78 3.76 -11.08
N GLU A 240 17.06 3.92 -9.97
CA GLU A 240 17.57 3.75 -8.60
C GLU A 240 18.13 2.34 -8.36
N ALA A 241 17.58 1.34 -9.06
CA ALA A 241 18.07 -0.03 -9.04
C ALA A 241 19.26 -0.27 -9.99
N GLY A 242 19.74 0.76 -10.69
CA GLY A 242 20.93 0.75 -11.54
C GLY A 242 20.67 0.41 -13.01
N TYR A 243 19.40 0.43 -13.45
CA TYR A 243 19.06 0.15 -14.84
C TYR A 243 19.05 1.42 -15.68
N ALA A 244 19.60 1.33 -16.89
CA ALA A 244 19.47 2.39 -17.87
C ALA A 244 18.02 2.44 -18.37
N VAL A 245 17.32 3.53 -18.09
CA VAL A 245 15.97 3.80 -18.60
C VAL A 245 15.87 5.00 -19.57
N PRO A 246 16.93 5.40 -20.32
CA PRO A 246 16.90 6.64 -21.09
C PRO A 246 15.84 6.61 -22.21
N ASP A 247 15.58 5.45 -22.80
CA ASP A 247 14.54 5.30 -23.83
C ASP A 247 13.12 5.41 -23.23
N ILE A 248 12.95 5.00 -21.97
CA ILE A 248 11.68 5.14 -21.25
C ILE A 248 11.45 6.61 -20.89
N GLU A 249 12.47 7.29 -20.35
CA GLU A 249 12.42 8.72 -20.01
C GLU A 249 12.19 9.61 -21.23
N ALA A 250 12.87 9.33 -22.34
CA ALA A 250 12.68 10.03 -23.60
C ALA A 250 11.23 9.87 -24.10
N ASN A 251 10.70 8.63 -24.12
CA ASN A 251 9.32 8.40 -24.51
C ASN A 251 8.30 9.08 -23.57
N LEU A 252 8.57 9.13 -22.26
CA LEU A 252 7.69 9.83 -21.32
C LEU A 252 7.71 11.34 -21.55
N THR A 253 8.88 11.91 -21.85
CA THR A 253 9.02 13.33 -22.21
C THR A 253 8.26 13.64 -23.49
N ASP A 254 8.43 12.83 -24.54
CA ASP A 254 7.73 12.99 -25.81
C ASP A 254 6.19 12.85 -25.62
N ALA A 255 5.75 11.89 -24.82
CA ALA A 255 4.33 11.73 -24.50
C ALA A 255 3.76 12.96 -23.77
N LYS A 256 4.50 13.55 -22.81
CA LYS A 256 4.09 14.78 -22.12
C LYS A 256 3.93 15.95 -23.10
N ALA A 257 4.89 16.14 -24.01
CA ALA A 257 4.81 17.21 -25.01
C ALA A 257 3.56 17.09 -25.90
N HIS A 258 3.22 15.87 -26.32
CA HIS A 258 1.98 15.62 -27.07
C HIS A 258 0.72 15.86 -26.23
N LEU A 259 0.73 15.55 -24.93
CA LEU A 259 -0.40 15.85 -24.05
C LEU A 259 -0.57 17.34 -23.80
N GLU A 260 0.52 18.09 -23.70
CA GLU A 260 0.50 19.56 -23.57
C GLU A 260 -0.11 20.19 -24.82
N ALA A 261 0.36 19.79 -26.00
CA ALA A 261 -0.23 20.22 -27.27
C ALA A 261 -1.70 19.83 -27.40
N ALA A 262 -2.09 18.64 -26.94
CA ALA A 262 -3.49 18.21 -26.93
C ALA A 262 -4.36 19.08 -26.01
N ALA A 263 -3.83 19.48 -24.85
CA ALA A 263 -4.52 20.33 -23.89
C ALA A 263 -4.71 21.76 -24.40
N GLU A 264 -3.71 22.33 -25.08
CA GLU A 264 -3.82 23.66 -25.71
C GLU A 264 -4.86 23.66 -26.85
N LEU A 265 -4.90 22.58 -27.64
CA LEU A 265 -5.76 22.50 -28.83
C LEU A 265 -7.20 22.10 -28.53
N VAL A 266 -7.52 21.61 -27.34
CA VAL A 266 -8.82 20.95 -27.06
C VAL A 266 -10.03 21.87 -27.28
N ASP A 267 -9.83 23.17 -27.12
CA ASP A 267 -10.86 24.21 -27.25
C ASP A 267 -10.83 24.92 -28.61
N GLU A 268 -9.73 24.80 -29.35
CA GLU A 268 -9.52 25.45 -30.65
C GLU A 268 -9.75 24.49 -31.84
N ASP A 269 -9.18 23.29 -31.76
CA ASP A 269 -9.27 22.25 -32.79
C ASP A 269 -9.30 20.86 -32.15
N ILE A 270 -10.51 20.40 -31.83
CA ILE A 270 -10.78 19.07 -31.26
C ILE A 270 -10.16 17.94 -32.09
N ALA A 271 -10.09 18.08 -33.41
CA ALA A 271 -9.52 17.04 -34.27
C ALA A 271 -7.99 17.02 -34.19
N ALA A 272 -7.34 18.18 -34.07
CA ALA A 272 -5.92 18.28 -33.78
C ALA A 272 -5.59 17.74 -32.38
N ALA A 273 -6.32 18.19 -31.35
CA ALA A 273 -6.17 17.68 -29.98
C ALA A 273 -6.31 16.15 -29.90
N ALA A 274 -7.28 15.57 -30.61
CA ALA A 274 -7.47 14.13 -30.64
C ALA A 274 -6.31 13.37 -31.30
N ARG A 275 -5.66 13.98 -32.31
CA ARG A 275 -4.45 13.41 -32.95
C ARG A 275 -3.26 13.45 -32.01
N GLU A 276 -3.06 14.57 -31.29
CA GLU A 276 -2.01 14.71 -30.29
C GLU A 276 -2.18 13.71 -29.14
N LEU A 277 -3.40 13.57 -28.60
CA LEU A 277 -3.71 12.55 -27.60
C LEU A 277 -3.46 11.11 -28.12
N ALA A 278 -3.79 10.84 -29.38
CA ALA A 278 -3.53 9.53 -29.98
C ALA A 278 -2.01 9.27 -30.13
N ALA A 279 -1.22 10.29 -30.47
CA ALA A 279 0.23 10.20 -30.54
C ALA A 279 0.83 9.89 -29.16
N ALA A 280 0.41 10.64 -28.12
CA ALA A 280 0.80 10.39 -26.74
C ALA A 280 0.49 8.95 -26.29
N ASN A 281 -0.75 8.48 -26.53
CA ASN A 281 -1.14 7.10 -26.19
C ASN A 281 -0.34 6.04 -26.96
N GLY A 282 -0.01 6.32 -28.23
CA GLY A 282 0.84 5.44 -29.03
C GLY A 282 2.26 5.32 -28.46
N ILE A 283 2.83 6.42 -27.98
CA ILE A 283 4.13 6.44 -27.30
C ILE A 283 4.04 5.65 -26.00
N LEU A 284 3.05 5.95 -25.15
CA LEU A 284 2.81 5.26 -23.88
C LEU A 284 2.65 3.74 -24.06
N GLY A 285 1.93 3.30 -25.09
CA GLY A 285 1.80 1.88 -25.41
C GLY A 285 3.14 1.21 -25.71
N ARG A 286 4.05 1.89 -26.42
CA ARG A 286 5.42 1.39 -26.68
C ARG A 286 6.27 1.40 -25.42
N THR A 287 6.22 2.46 -24.63
CA THR A 287 6.91 2.57 -23.33
C THR A 287 6.52 1.42 -22.41
N MET A 288 5.22 1.09 -22.35
CA MET A 288 4.73 -0.05 -21.58
C MET A 288 5.23 -1.38 -22.15
N GLY A 289 5.34 -1.50 -23.48
CA GLY A 289 5.97 -2.66 -24.12
C GLY A 289 7.41 -2.85 -23.67
N MET A 290 8.20 -1.77 -23.66
CA MET A 290 9.61 -1.78 -23.22
C MET A 290 9.77 -2.14 -21.74
N LEU A 291 8.90 -1.58 -20.89
CA LEU A 291 8.83 -1.96 -19.48
C LEU A 291 8.58 -3.46 -19.34
N HIS A 292 7.62 -4.02 -20.07
CA HIS A 292 7.27 -5.43 -19.95
C HIS A 292 8.25 -6.42 -20.60
N SER A 293 9.01 -6.03 -21.64
CA SER A 293 9.74 -7.01 -22.48
C SER A 293 11.14 -7.37 -21.99
N GLU A 294 11.91 -6.42 -21.46
CA GLU A 294 13.35 -6.64 -21.21
C GLU A 294 13.80 -6.16 -19.83
N ALA A 295 13.40 -4.94 -19.43
CA ALA A 295 13.74 -4.39 -18.12
C ALA A 295 13.09 -5.20 -16.97
N VAL A 296 11.80 -5.50 -17.07
CA VAL A 296 11.09 -6.31 -16.04
C VAL A 296 11.58 -7.76 -16.02
N ARG A 297 11.85 -8.38 -17.17
CA ARG A 297 12.38 -9.76 -17.20
C ARG A 297 13.75 -9.85 -16.54
N THR A 298 14.63 -8.89 -16.85
CA THR A 298 15.97 -8.81 -16.25
C THR A 298 15.88 -8.53 -14.75
N TYR A 299 14.97 -7.65 -14.34
CA TYR A 299 14.72 -7.35 -12.93
C TYR A 299 14.13 -8.54 -12.16
N LYS A 300 13.18 -9.27 -12.75
CA LYS A 300 12.63 -10.50 -12.19
C LYS A 300 13.72 -11.58 -12.07
N ALA A 301 14.55 -11.75 -13.11
CA ALA A 301 15.66 -12.71 -13.09
C ALA A 301 16.65 -12.39 -11.97
N TRP A 302 17.04 -11.12 -11.86
CA TRP A 302 17.92 -10.65 -10.79
C TRP A 302 17.31 -10.86 -9.40
N LYS A 303 16.02 -10.54 -9.21
CA LYS A 303 15.33 -10.79 -7.93
C LYS A 303 15.30 -12.28 -7.60
N ALA A 304 14.98 -13.12 -8.57
CA ALA A 304 14.96 -14.57 -8.42
C ALA A 304 16.35 -15.11 -8.09
N GLU A 305 17.41 -14.58 -8.71
CA GLU A 305 18.80 -14.94 -8.40
C GLU A 305 19.20 -14.56 -6.97
N ARG A 306 18.87 -13.34 -6.53
CA ARG A 306 19.10 -12.92 -5.14
C ARG A 306 18.32 -13.75 -4.13
N PHE A 307 17.09 -14.11 -4.47
CA PHE A 307 16.29 -14.98 -3.61
C PHE A 307 16.85 -16.40 -3.58
N LEU A 308 17.30 -16.95 -4.72
CA LEU A 308 18.03 -18.22 -4.78
C LEU A 308 19.25 -18.23 -3.87
N GLU A 309 20.09 -17.19 -3.89
CA GLU A 309 21.22 -17.08 -2.97
C GLU A 309 20.78 -17.10 -1.51
N GLN A 310 19.66 -16.43 -1.19
CA GLN A 310 19.10 -16.42 0.15
C GLN A 310 18.63 -17.80 0.60
N VAL A 311 17.94 -18.53 -0.28
CA VAL A 311 17.47 -19.90 -0.04
C VAL A 311 18.65 -20.88 0.06
N ASP A 312 19.68 -20.75 -0.78
CA ASP A 312 20.88 -21.60 -0.73
C ASP A 312 21.61 -21.47 0.63
N MET A 313 21.83 -20.24 1.09
CA MET A 313 22.38 -19.97 2.41
C MET A 313 21.45 -20.46 3.55
N ARG A 314 20.12 -20.43 3.34
CA ARG A 314 19.12 -20.93 4.30
C ARG A 314 19.26 -22.45 4.46
N ILE A 315 19.36 -23.16 3.35
CA ILE A 315 19.60 -24.61 3.31
C ILE A 315 20.89 -24.95 4.03
N ASP A 316 21.99 -24.26 3.74
CA ASP A 316 23.29 -24.50 4.41
C ASP A 316 23.21 -24.31 5.92
N GLY A 317 22.54 -23.25 6.37
CA GLY A 317 22.32 -23.01 7.80
C GLY A 317 21.45 -24.07 8.47
N LEU A 318 20.44 -24.61 7.77
CA LEU A 318 19.60 -25.70 8.26
C LEU A 318 20.33 -27.03 8.29
N GLU A 319 21.13 -27.35 7.26
CA GLU A 319 21.97 -28.55 7.24
C GLU A 319 22.92 -28.56 8.45
N GLU A 320 23.63 -27.45 8.69
CA GLU A 320 24.56 -27.35 9.83
C GLU A 320 23.86 -27.54 11.18
N LYS A 321 22.66 -26.94 11.34
CA LYS A 321 21.85 -27.08 12.55
C LYS A 321 21.37 -28.52 12.74
N ILE A 322 20.82 -29.15 11.70
CA ILE A 322 20.33 -30.53 11.77
C ILE A 322 21.48 -31.50 12.03
N GLU A 323 22.65 -31.30 11.41
CA GLU A 323 23.86 -32.09 11.67
C GLU A 323 24.29 -32.00 13.15
N SER A 324 24.25 -30.81 13.74
CA SER A 324 24.65 -30.60 15.14
C SER A 324 23.75 -31.33 16.15
N ILE A 325 22.46 -31.48 15.85
CA ILE A 325 21.49 -32.18 16.70
C ILE A 325 21.13 -33.58 16.19
N GLN A 326 21.81 -34.07 15.15
CA GLN A 326 21.43 -35.28 14.40
C GLN A 326 21.31 -36.51 15.30
N SER A 327 22.19 -36.66 16.29
CA SER A 327 22.18 -37.79 17.23
C SER A 327 20.87 -37.91 18.04
N ARG A 328 20.06 -36.85 18.04
CA ARG A 328 18.81 -36.72 18.80
C ARG A 328 17.58 -36.70 17.90
N LEU A 329 17.79 -36.71 16.58
CA LEU A 329 16.75 -36.75 15.57
C LEU A 329 16.63 -38.16 14.99
N SER A 330 15.45 -38.78 15.12
CA SER A 330 15.13 -40.04 14.44
C SER A 330 15.00 -39.86 12.91
N ARG A 331 14.66 -38.67 12.44
CA ARG A 331 14.50 -38.31 11.02
C ARG A 331 15.56 -37.35 10.48
N GLY A 332 16.60 -37.02 11.25
CA GLY A 332 17.63 -36.05 10.86
C GLY A 332 18.33 -36.38 9.54
N GLN A 333 18.65 -37.65 9.29
CA GLN A 333 19.29 -38.07 8.04
C GLN A 333 18.37 -37.92 6.82
N ALA A 334 17.06 -38.12 6.99
CA ALA A 334 16.08 -37.93 5.92
C ALA A 334 15.98 -36.44 5.55
N ALA A 335 15.84 -35.58 6.56
CA ALA A 335 15.80 -34.13 6.37
C ALA A 335 17.08 -33.58 5.69
N LEU A 336 18.27 -34.03 6.11
CA LEU A 336 19.53 -33.65 5.45
C LEU A 336 19.57 -34.11 3.98
N SER A 337 19.04 -35.30 3.69
CA SER A 337 19.00 -35.81 2.31
C SER A 337 18.05 -34.98 1.44
N ALA A 338 16.93 -34.55 2.00
CA ALA A 338 15.95 -33.71 1.31
C ALA A 338 16.51 -32.29 1.06
N LEU A 339 17.10 -31.65 2.06
CA LEU A 339 17.76 -30.35 1.92
C LEU A 339 18.83 -30.34 0.81
N ARG A 340 19.66 -31.38 0.74
CA ARG A 340 20.66 -31.55 -0.33
C ARG A 340 20.01 -31.77 -1.70
N ALA A 341 18.87 -32.45 -1.76
CA ALA A 341 18.10 -32.60 -2.99
C ALA A 341 17.54 -31.24 -3.46
N THR A 342 17.01 -30.43 -2.54
CA THR A 342 16.55 -29.07 -2.82
C THR A 342 17.70 -28.18 -3.29
N LYS A 343 18.89 -28.26 -2.66
CA LYS A 343 20.09 -27.56 -3.14
C LYS A 343 20.45 -27.90 -4.58
N THR A 344 20.31 -29.17 -4.95
CA THR A 344 20.50 -29.63 -6.33
C THR A 344 19.43 -29.05 -7.28
N LYS A 345 18.18 -28.88 -6.82
CA LYS A 345 17.14 -28.17 -7.57
C LYS A 345 17.48 -26.70 -7.77
N LEU A 346 17.98 -25.99 -6.74
CA LEU A 346 18.37 -24.58 -6.85
C LEU A 346 19.41 -24.33 -7.96
N LEU A 347 20.35 -25.26 -8.16
CA LEU A 347 21.30 -25.20 -9.27
C LEU A 347 20.60 -25.24 -10.64
N ARG A 348 19.58 -26.10 -10.80
CA ARG A 348 18.78 -26.16 -12.04
C ARG A 348 17.96 -24.90 -12.25
N ILE A 349 17.41 -24.32 -11.18
CA ILE A 349 16.69 -23.04 -11.25
C ILE A 349 17.66 -21.93 -11.70
N ARG A 350 18.88 -21.89 -11.17
CA ARG A 350 19.92 -20.94 -11.59
C ARG A 350 20.27 -21.09 -13.08
N GLU A 351 20.39 -22.32 -13.56
CA GLU A 351 20.57 -22.60 -15.00
C GLU A 351 19.40 -22.07 -15.84
N ARG A 352 18.14 -22.25 -15.38
CA ARG A 352 16.94 -21.73 -16.06
C ARG A 352 16.89 -20.20 -16.08
N LEU A 353 17.25 -19.54 -14.98
CA LEU A 353 17.36 -18.08 -14.93
C LEU A 353 18.39 -17.55 -15.93
N THR A 354 19.56 -18.21 -16.00
CA THR A 354 20.62 -17.86 -16.96
C THR A 354 20.17 -18.06 -18.41
N ALA A 355 19.31 -19.06 -18.66
CA ALA A 355 18.71 -19.32 -19.97
C ALA A 355 17.56 -18.35 -20.33
N GLY A 356 17.16 -17.46 -19.42
CA GLY A 356 16.09 -16.48 -19.64
C GLY A 356 14.67 -17.01 -19.38
N ASN A 357 14.53 -18.22 -18.84
CA ASN A 357 13.24 -18.84 -18.48
C ASN A 357 12.81 -18.39 -17.08
N VAL A 358 12.54 -17.10 -16.94
CA VAL A 358 12.39 -16.45 -15.61
C VAL A 358 11.11 -16.86 -14.89
N GLU A 359 9.97 -16.97 -15.58
CA GLU A 359 8.70 -17.31 -14.91
C GLU A 359 8.75 -18.74 -14.37
N ASP A 360 9.11 -19.73 -15.20
CA ASP A 360 9.25 -21.12 -14.77
C ASP A 360 10.26 -21.27 -13.62
N ALA A 361 11.34 -20.48 -13.63
CA ALA A 361 12.32 -20.50 -12.56
C ALA A 361 11.82 -19.86 -11.26
N VAL A 362 10.89 -18.90 -11.32
CA VAL A 362 10.23 -18.34 -10.13
C VAL A 362 9.24 -19.35 -9.55
N ASP A 363 8.48 -20.05 -10.40
CA ASP A 363 7.55 -21.08 -9.95
C ASP A 363 8.30 -22.25 -9.29
N ASP A 364 9.36 -22.77 -9.92
CA ASP A 364 10.21 -23.83 -9.32
C ASP A 364 10.82 -23.40 -7.98
N LEU A 365 11.06 -22.10 -7.80
CA LEU A 365 11.67 -21.53 -6.60
C LEU A 365 10.68 -21.43 -5.44
N ASP A 366 9.41 -21.15 -5.74
CA ASP A 366 8.32 -21.24 -4.77
C ASP A 366 8.14 -22.69 -4.30
N ASP A 367 8.08 -23.63 -5.25
CA ASP A 367 8.02 -25.07 -4.97
C ASP A 367 9.19 -25.52 -4.07
N ALA A 368 10.42 -25.07 -4.37
CA ALA A 368 11.60 -25.42 -3.58
C ALA A 368 11.53 -24.87 -2.14
N VAL A 369 10.93 -23.70 -1.92
CA VAL A 369 10.73 -23.14 -0.57
C VAL A 369 9.67 -23.95 0.19
N GLN A 370 8.56 -24.30 -0.46
CA GLN A 370 7.51 -25.10 0.14
C GLN A 370 8.04 -26.48 0.59
N GLU A 371 8.85 -27.13 -0.25
CA GLU A 371 9.48 -28.41 0.09
C GLU A 371 10.38 -28.31 1.34
N ILE A 372 11.15 -27.22 1.50
CA ILE A 372 11.97 -27.03 2.71
C ILE A 372 11.09 -26.98 3.96
N ASP A 373 9.99 -26.24 3.90
CA ASP A 373 9.11 -26.10 5.05
C ASP A 373 8.40 -27.43 5.38
N GLU A 374 7.95 -28.18 4.37
CA GLU A 374 7.37 -29.52 4.54
C GLU A 374 8.37 -30.50 5.19
N GLU A 375 9.62 -30.53 4.74
CA GLU A 375 10.67 -31.40 5.30
C GLU A 375 11.02 -31.05 6.75
N LEU A 376 10.91 -29.76 7.11
CA LEU A 376 11.05 -29.32 8.50
C LEU A 376 9.83 -29.66 9.36
N GLU A 377 8.64 -29.83 8.77
CA GLU A 377 7.43 -30.20 9.53
C GLU A 377 7.55 -31.61 10.10
N ASP A 378 8.09 -32.49 9.28
CA ASP A 378 8.19 -33.93 9.50
C ASP A 378 9.33 -34.33 10.44
N LEU A 379 10.10 -33.35 10.94
CA LEU A 379 11.25 -33.49 11.82
C LEU A 379 10.84 -33.65 13.30
N ASP A 380 10.83 -34.91 13.77
CA ASP A 380 10.84 -35.37 15.18
C ASP A 380 10.04 -34.55 16.20
N GLY A 381 8.83 -34.15 15.81
CA GLY A 381 7.81 -33.60 16.69
C GLY A 381 7.75 -32.07 16.71
N PRO A 382 6.60 -31.49 17.13
CA PRO A 382 6.25 -30.08 16.89
C PRO A 382 7.17 -29.04 17.56
N HIS A 383 8.09 -29.46 18.44
CA HIS A 383 8.89 -28.54 19.25
C HIS A 383 10.25 -28.26 18.59
N ILE A 384 10.96 -29.27 18.12
CA ILE A 384 12.27 -29.07 17.47
C ILE A 384 12.11 -28.40 16.11
N SER A 385 11.13 -28.83 15.31
CA SER A 385 10.78 -28.19 14.04
C SER A 385 10.43 -26.71 14.20
N LYS A 386 9.63 -26.38 15.22
CA LYS A 386 9.27 -25.00 15.58
C LYS A 386 10.51 -24.15 15.91
N TYR A 387 11.45 -24.69 16.69
CA TYR A 387 12.67 -23.95 17.02
C TYR A 387 13.55 -23.74 15.79
N LEU A 388 13.81 -24.78 15.00
CA LEU A 388 14.62 -24.69 13.77
C LEU A 388 14.05 -23.64 12.79
N ARG A 389 12.73 -23.66 12.52
CA ARG A 389 12.06 -22.65 11.69
C ARG A 389 12.19 -21.23 12.29
N ALA A 390 12.08 -21.11 13.61
CA ALA A 390 12.20 -19.83 14.28
C ALA A 390 13.63 -19.26 14.25
N MET A 391 14.66 -20.09 14.41
CA MET A 391 16.07 -19.71 14.26
C MET A 391 16.34 -19.22 12.85
N ASP A 392 15.90 -20.01 11.87
CA ASP A 392 16.08 -19.75 10.46
C ASP A 392 15.44 -18.42 10.02
N MET A 393 14.21 -18.15 10.46
CA MET A 393 13.56 -16.85 10.24
C MET A 393 14.33 -15.68 10.89
N LEU A 394 14.89 -15.87 12.08
CA LEU A 394 15.68 -14.83 12.76
C LEU A 394 17.02 -14.58 12.06
N GLU A 395 17.71 -15.62 11.60
CA GLU A 395 18.93 -15.51 10.79
C GLU A 395 18.67 -14.76 9.48
N ALA A 396 17.54 -15.03 8.82
CA ALA A 396 17.10 -14.27 7.64
C ALA A 396 16.88 -12.78 7.97
N LYS A 397 16.22 -12.48 9.09
CA LYS A 397 16.02 -11.09 9.57
C LYS A 397 17.33 -10.38 9.88
N VAL A 398 18.27 -11.04 10.56
CA VAL A 398 19.62 -10.53 10.83
C VAL A 398 20.33 -10.19 9.52
N ARG A 399 20.28 -11.08 8.51
CA ARG A 399 20.89 -10.83 7.20
C ARG A 399 20.31 -9.60 6.50
N VAL A 400 18.99 -9.46 6.46
CA VAL A 400 18.31 -8.31 5.85
C VAL A 400 18.70 -7.01 6.56
N LEU A 401 18.70 -7.00 7.89
CA LEU A 401 19.08 -5.82 8.67
C LEU A 401 20.56 -5.49 8.49
N ASN A 402 21.45 -6.47 8.43
CA ASN A 402 22.88 -6.28 8.16
C ASN A 402 23.11 -5.64 6.79
N ALA A 403 22.50 -6.17 5.72
CA ALA A 403 22.60 -5.60 4.37
C ALA A 403 22.01 -4.18 4.28
N THR A 404 21.05 -3.85 5.15
CA THR A 404 20.48 -2.49 5.25
C THR A 404 21.43 -1.55 5.98
N THR A 405 22.06 -2.05 7.04
CA THR A 405 23.08 -1.35 7.84
C THR A 405 24.28 -0.97 6.98
N GLU A 406 24.79 -1.90 6.17
CA GLU A 406 25.88 -1.66 5.21
C GLU A 406 25.51 -0.58 4.18
N ARG A 407 24.28 -0.59 3.67
CA ARG A 407 23.78 0.45 2.75
C ARG A 407 23.69 1.82 3.40
N LEU A 408 23.27 1.88 4.67
CA LEU A 408 23.26 3.13 5.44
C LEU A 408 24.69 3.64 5.69
N ALA A 409 25.60 2.76 6.08
CA ALA A 409 27.01 3.10 6.28
C ALA A 409 27.67 3.61 4.99
N ALA A 410 27.40 2.98 3.84
CA ALA A 410 27.86 3.44 2.53
C ALA A 410 27.34 4.84 2.14
N ARG A 411 26.20 5.25 2.71
CA ARG A 411 25.61 6.59 2.56
C ARG A 411 26.10 7.58 3.62
N GLY A 412 27.08 7.20 4.44
CA GLY A 412 27.66 8.03 5.51
C GLY A 412 26.77 8.16 6.75
N VAL A 413 25.75 7.31 6.89
CA VAL A 413 24.88 7.30 8.08
C VAL A 413 25.52 6.45 9.17
N ASN A 414 25.58 6.97 10.40
CA ASN A 414 26.13 6.22 11.54
C ASN A 414 25.21 5.04 11.90
N ALA A 415 25.71 3.83 11.66
CA ALA A 415 24.99 2.57 11.86
C ALA A 415 25.52 1.72 13.03
N SER A 416 26.47 2.23 13.83
CA SER A 416 27.13 1.50 14.94
C SER A 416 26.17 0.86 15.95
N GLU A 417 25.13 1.58 16.36
CA GLU A 417 24.08 1.06 17.25
C GLU A 417 23.31 -0.12 16.65
N ILE A 418 23.08 -0.11 15.34
CA ILE A 418 22.41 -1.23 14.64
C ILE A 418 23.38 -2.42 14.55
N GLU A 419 24.66 -2.17 14.31
CA GLU A 419 25.70 -3.21 14.27
C GLU A 419 25.83 -3.93 15.62
N GLU A 420 25.82 -3.20 16.73
CA GLU A 420 25.87 -3.75 18.09
C GLU A 420 24.65 -4.63 18.39
N GLN A 421 23.45 -4.17 18.05
CA GLN A 421 22.22 -4.95 18.24
C GLN A 421 22.20 -6.21 17.35
N LEU A 422 22.71 -6.12 16.12
CA LEU A 422 22.85 -7.29 15.25
C LEU A 422 23.88 -8.29 15.77
N GLN A 423 24.96 -7.82 16.40
CA GLN A 423 25.94 -8.68 17.05
C GLN A 423 25.35 -9.40 18.26
N SER A 424 24.55 -8.70 19.07
CA SER A 424 23.82 -9.29 20.19
C SER A 424 22.82 -10.36 19.71
N ALA A 425 22.02 -10.06 18.68
CA ALA A 425 21.09 -11.03 18.12
C ALA A 425 21.79 -12.30 17.57
N ARG A 426 22.98 -12.15 16.98
CA ARG A 426 23.82 -13.30 16.54
C ARG A 426 24.32 -14.13 17.74
N ALA A 427 24.68 -13.49 18.84
CA ALA A 427 25.10 -14.19 20.05
C ALA A 427 23.94 -15.01 20.65
N LEU A 428 22.72 -14.45 20.68
CA LEU A 428 21.52 -15.16 21.14
C LEU A 428 21.17 -16.36 20.24
N LEU A 429 21.27 -16.19 18.91
CA LEU A 429 21.11 -17.29 17.96
C LEU A 429 22.13 -18.42 18.18
N SER A 430 23.39 -18.06 18.45
CA SER A 430 24.43 -19.03 18.80
C SER A 430 24.13 -19.75 20.12
N GLY A 431 23.66 -19.02 21.14
CA GLY A 431 23.26 -19.62 22.41
C GLY A 431 22.09 -20.60 22.26
N MET A 432 21.08 -20.23 21.48
CA MET A 432 19.93 -21.10 21.20
C MET A 432 20.35 -22.39 20.49
N ARG A 433 21.33 -22.32 19.59
CA ARG A 433 21.91 -23.53 18.97
C ARG A 433 22.50 -24.47 20.01
N THR A 434 23.32 -23.96 20.90
CA THR A 434 23.93 -24.76 21.99
C THR A 434 22.86 -25.41 22.88
N GLN A 435 21.80 -24.66 23.24
CA GLN A 435 20.71 -25.21 24.05
C GLN A 435 19.92 -26.30 23.32
N LEU A 436 19.72 -26.15 22.01
CA LEU A 436 19.12 -27.21 21.19
C LEU A 436 20.02 -28.45 21.09
N GLU A 437 21.35 -28.30 21.03
CA GLU A 437 22.31 -29.41 21.06
C GLU A 437 22.29 -30.16 22.40
N GLU A 438 22.22 -29.43 23.51
CA GLU A 438 22.17 -29.97 24.88
C GLU A 438 20.79 -30.55 25.23
N GLY A 439 19.73 -30.00 24.63
CA GLY A 439 18.37 -30.48 24.76
C GLY A 439 17.48 -29.72 25.70
N ASP A 440 17.95 -28.55 26.11
CA ASP A 440 17.20 -27.61 26.90
C ASP A 440 16.28 -26.78 25.99
N LEU A 441 15.09 -27.30 25.74
CA LEU A 441 14.09 -26.65 24.89
C LEU A 441 13.46 -25.42 25.55
N ASP A 442 13.53 -25.32 26.87
CA ASP A 442 12.97 -24.20 27.63
C ASP A 442 13.90 -23.00 27.53
N GLU A 443 15.20 -23.18 27.80
CA GLU A 443 16.22 -22.14 27.65
C GLU A 443 16.36 -21.68 26.18
N ALA A 444 16.30 -22.63 25.22
CA ALA A 444 16.24 -22.29 23.80
C ALA A 444 15.03 -21.39 23.46
N GLY A 445 13.89 -21.60 24.14
CA GLY A 445 12.69 -20.79 23.98
C GLY A 445 12.81 -19.39 24.57
N ASP A 446 13.53 -19.22 25.67
CA ASP A 446 13.78 -17.93 26.29
C ASP A 446 14.75 -17.08 25.44
N LEU A 447 15.84 -17.68 24.98
CA LEU A 447 16.78 -17.04 24.04
C LEU A 447 16.10 -16.63 22.73
N LEU A 448 15.17 -17.46 22.22
CA LEU A 448 14.38 -17.13 21.04
C LEU A 448 13.52 -15.87 21.24
N ARG A 449 12.90 -15.74 22.41
CA ARG A 449 12.05 -14.59 22.76
C ARG A 449 12.87 -13.31 22.83
N GLU A 450 14.01 -13.38 23.50
CA GLU A 450 14.94 -12.24 23.62
C GLU A 450 15.47 -11.80 22.24
N ALA A 451 15.87 -12.75 21.39
CA ALA A 451 16.34 -12.43 20.04
C ALA A 451 15.26 -11.76 19.18
N ARG A 452 13.99 -12.15 19.35
CA ARG A 452 12.86 -11.52 18.64
C ARG A 452 12.65 -10.07 19.10
N GLU A 453 12.69 -9.82 20.41
CA GLU A 453 12.53 -8.49 20.98
C GLU A 453 13.66 -7.55 20.51
N GLN A 454 14.91 -8.01 20.55
CA GLN A 454 16.06 -7.22 20.10
C GLN A 454 15.99 -6.88 18.61
N LEU A 455 15.63 -7.83 17.74
CA LEU A 455 15.50 -7.56 16.30
C LEU A 455 14.31 -6.64 15.98
N GLN A 456 13.24 -6.71 16.77
CA GLN A 456 12.10 -5.78 16.63
C GLN A 456 12.55 -4.35 16.92
N GLU A 457 13.33 -4.13 17.98
CA GLU A 457 13.85 -2.81 18.32
C GLU A 457 14.86 -2.31 17.28
N THR A 458 15.77 -3.19 16.83
CA THR A 458 16.72 -2.90 15.75
C THR A 458 16.02 -2.43 14.47
N ARG A 459 14.89 -3.05 14.12
CA ARG A 459 14.11 -2.66 12.93
C ARG A 459 13.49 -1.26 13.08
N LYS A 460 13.08 -0.86 14.29
CA LYS A 460 12.56 0.50 14.55
C LYS A 460 13.66 1.55 14.37
N VAL A 461 14.82 1.34 14.99
CA VAL A 461 15.98 2.24 14.89
C VAL A 461 16.43 2.40 13.44
N ASN A 462 16.50 1.29 12.69
CA ASN A 462 16.87 1.29 11.28
C ASN A 462 15.87 2.08 10.41
N ARG A 463 14.56 1.91 10.64
CA ARG A 463 13.51 2.64 9.92
C ARG A 463 13.62 4.15 10.11
N TYR A 464 13.82 4.59 11.35
CA TYR A 464 13.99 6.01 11.67
C TYR A 464 15.18 6.61 10.90
N LYS A 465 16.32 5.89 10.85
CA LYS A 465 17.52 6.33 10.12
C LYS A 465 17.30 6.39 8.60
N ILE A 466 16.53 5.45 8.02
CA ILE A 466 16.17 5.47 6.59
C ILE A 466 15.30 6.69 6.27
N GLN A 467 14.24 6.93 7.05
CA GLN A 467 13.34 8.07 6.85
C GLN A 467 14.08 9.41 6.93
N ALA A 468 14.97 9.56 7.93
CA ALA A 468 15.81 10.75 8.07
C ALA A 468 16.73 10.97 6.85
N THR A 469 17.26 9.88 6.28
CA THR A 469 18.14 9.94 5.09
C THR A 469 17.37 10.33 3.84
N ILE A 470 16.17 9.78 3.65
CA ILE A 470 15.29 10.12 2.53
C ILE A 470 14.89 11.60 2.62
N ALA A 471 14.43 12.06 3.79
CA ALA A 471 14.06 13.45 4.02
C ALA A 471 15.23 14.42 3.73
N ALA A 472 16.45 14.08 4.15
CA ALA A 472 17.65 14.87 3.85
C ALA A 472 17.99 14.91 2.35
N THR A 473 17.76 13.81 1.63
CA THR A 473 18.02 13.70 0.19
C THR A 473 16.99 14.48 -0.62
N VAL A 474 15.71 14.35 -0.29
CA VAL A 474 14.60 15.11 -0.87
C VAL A 474 14.80 16.61 -0.65
N LYS A 475 15.20 17.02 0.56
CA LYS A 475 15.51 18.43 0.86
C LYS A 475 16.64 18.99 -0.01
N LYS A 476 17.70 18.21 -0.27
CA LYS A 476 18.79 18.61 -1.19
C LYS A 476 18.31 18.72 -2.64
N TRP A 477 17.41 17.82 -3.06
CA TRP A 477 16.79 17.86 -4.38
C TRP A 477 15.93 19.10 -4.59
N VAL A 478 15.02 19.39 -3.64
CA VAL A 478 14.19 20.60 -3.66
C VAL A 478 15.04 21.87 -3.68
N GLN A 479 16.15 21.91 -2.94
CA GLN A 479 17.08 23.04 -2.97
C GLN A 479 17.80 23.18 -4.32
N ARG A 480 18.15 22.07 -5.00
CA ARG A 480 18.72 22.10 -6.36
C ARG A 480 17.71 22.54 -7.41
N ALA A 481 16.47 22.03 -7.33
CA ALA A 481 15.39 22.41 -8.24
C ALA A 481 15.08 23.92 -8.13
N LYS A 482 15.05 24.47 -6.91
CA LYS A 482 14.91 25.91 -6.66
C LYS A 482 16.09 26.75 -7.19
N ALA A 483 17.28 26.17 -7.28
CA ALA A 483 18.44 26.86 -7.85
C ALA A 483 18.45 26.86 -9.40
N TRP A 484 17.55 26.10 -10.04
CA TRP A 484 17.42 25.98 -11.50
C TRP A 484 16.15 26.64 -12.06
N SER A 485 15.26 27.17 -11.22
CA SER A 485 14.19 28.08 -11.66
C SER A 485 14.77 29.49 -11.84
N PRO A 486 14.62 30.10 -13.04
CA PRO A 486 15.12 31.44 -13.34
C PRO A 486 14.44 32.56 -12.55
#